data_AF-A0A2W4XGE1-F1
#
_entry.id   AF-A0A2W4XGE1-F1
#
_cell.length_a   1.000
_cell.length_b   1.000
_cell.length_c   1.000
_cell.angle_alpha   90.00
_cell.angle_beta   90.00
_cell.angle_gamma   90.00
#
_symmetry.space_group_name_H-M   'P 1'
#
loop_
_entity.id
_entity.type
_entity.pdbx_description
1 polymer ?
#
loop_
_entity_poly.entity_id
_entity_poly.type
_entity_poly.pdbx_seq_one_letter_code
_entity_poly.pdbx_strand_id
1 'polypeptide(L)'
;MPSNPLVERDFHSHLTEPVPVNASGFFVPSTVTIQAQQSIYSIEKYLALLSTLSNYITLEDQTREDLLIDIGEHLAEKLETGAFIATHWFAVQIANRKQSAVMQPLRA
;
A
#
# COMPACT_ATOMS: atom_id res chain seq x y z
N MET A 1 17.30 -39.96 33.08
CA MET A 1 16.37 -39.07 32.34
C MET A 1 17.22 -38.19 31.44
N PRO A 2 17.31 -38.42 30.13
CA PRO A 2 18.03 -37.51 29.26
C PRO A 2 17.17 -36.26 29.00
N SER A 3 17.75 -35.10 29.30
CA SER A 3 17.28 -33.77 28.90
C SER A 3 17.18 -33.70 27.39
N ASN A 4 15.98 -33.47 26.87
CA ASN A 4 15.73 -33.18 25.47
C ASN A 4 16.01 -31.69 25.25
N PRO A 5 17.08 -31.28 24.55
CA PRO A 5 17.23 -29.89 24.17
C PRO A 5 16.22 -29.63 23.06
N LEU A 6 15.10 -29.00 23.42
CA LEU A 6 14.33 -28.21 22.47
C LEU A 6 15.30 -27.21 21.87
N VAL A 7 15.76 -27.54 20.67
CA VAL A 7 16.48 -26.63 19.79
C VAL A 7 15.57 -25.42 19.62
N GLU A 8 15.88 -24.34 20.35
CA GLU A 8 15.43 -23.00 20.06
C GLU A 8 15.77 -22.77 18.59
N ARG A 9 14.76 -22.89 17.72
CA ARG A 9 14.89 -22.44 16.35
C ARG A 9 14.96 -20.93 16.44
N ASP A 10 16.17 -20.41 16.32
CA ASP A 10 16.45 -19.01 16.03
C ASP A 10 15.55 -18.56 14.88
N PHE A 11 14.51 -17.78 15.20
CA PHE A 11 13.61 -17.15 14.23
C PHE A 11 14.17 -15.82 13.71
N HIS A 12 15.48 -15.61 13.81
CA HIS A 12 16.13 -14.41 13.31
C HIS A 12 17.04 -14.72 12.11
N SER A 13 16.85 -13.89 11.08
CA SER A 13 17.74 -13.64 9.94
C SER A 13 17.66 -14.51 8.70
N HIS A 14 16.50 -14.58 8.04
CA HIS A 14 16.46 -14.60 6.56
C HIS A 14 15.25 -13.79 6.06
N LEU A 15 15.24 -12.48 6.32
CA LEU A 15 14.48 -11.57 5.46
C LEU A 15 15.23 -11.48 4.12
N THR A 16 15.12 -12.52 3.29
CA THR A 16 15.46 -12.42 1.88
C THR A 16 14.68 -11.24 1.31
N GLU A 17 15.39 -10.32 0.65
CA GLU A 17 14.75 -9.20 -0.04
C GLU A 17 13.59 -9.73 -0.90
N PRO A 18 12.44 -9.02 -0.92
CA PRO A 18 11.30 -9.46 -1.70
C PRO A 18 11.70 -9.60 -3.16
N VAL A 19 11.62 -10.82 -3.70
CA VAL A 19 11.94 -11.09 -5.11
C VAL A 19 10.95 -10.31 -5.97
N PRO A 20 11.42 -9.43 -6.88
CA PRO A 20 10.53 -8.69 -7.75
C PRO A 20 9.58 -9.61 -8.53
N VAL A 21 8.32 -9.21 -8.70
CA VAL A 21 7.28 -10.03 -9.37
C VAL A 21 7.77 -10.59 -10.72
N ASN A 22 8.51 -9.79 -11.49
CA ASN A 22 9.06 -10.17 -12.78
C ASN A 22 10.24 -11.16 -12.69
N ALA A 23 10.96 -11.19 -11.56
CA ALA A 23 12.06 -12.12 -11.30
C ALA A 23 11.56 -13.45 -10.69
N SER A 24 10.30 -13.53 -10.25
CA SER A 24 9.75 -14.70 -9.56
C SER A 24 9.58 -15.95 -10.45
N GLY A 25 9.60 -15.80 -11.78
CA GLY A 25 9.39 -16.91 -12.72
C GLY A 25 7.93 -17.40 -12.86
N PHE A 26 7.04 -17.06 -11.92
CA PHE A 26 5.63 -17.50 -11.88
C PHE A 26 4.68 -16.66 -12.73
N PHE A 27 5.03 -15.40 -13.01
CA PHE A 27 4.20 -14.46 -13.73
C PHE A 27 4.81 -14.13 -15.10
N VAL A 28 3.95 -13.78 -16.05
CA VAL A 28 4.38 -13.09 -17.27
C VAL A 28 4.96 -11.73 -16.87
N PRO A 29 6.04 -11.25 -17.52
CA PRO A 29 6.55 -9.91 -17.24
C PRO A 29 5.44 -8.87 -17.28
N SER A 30 5.33 -8.10 -16.20
CA SER A 30 4.32 -7.06 -16.01
C SER A 30 5.00 -5.70 -15.85
N THR A 31 4.31 -4.65 -16.29
CA THR A 31 4.77 -3.28 -16.13
C THR A 31 3.99 -2.59 -15.01
N VAL A 32 4.63 -1.61 -14.38
CA VAL A 32 3.94 -0.69 -13.48
C VAL A 32 3.38 0.46 -14.32
N THR A 33 2.09 0.72 -14.16
CA THR A 33 1.42 1.86 -14.78
C THR A 33 1.04 2.86 -13.70
N ILE A 34 1.32 4.14 -13.95
CA ILE A 34 0.90 5.23 -13.06
C ILE A 34 -0.44 5.77 -13.55
N GLN A 35 -1.43 5.81 -12.67
CA GLN A 35 -2.76 6.34 -12.95
C GLN A 35 -3.05 7.54 -12.07
N ALA A 36 -3.68 8.56 -12.64
CA ALA A 36 -4.19 9.71 -11.92
C ALA A 36 -5.71 9.62 -11.81
N GLN A 37 -6.24 9.83 -10.60
CA GLN A 37 -7.67 9.97 -10.37
C GLN A 37 -7.93 11.30 -9.68
N GLN A 38 -8.84 12.10 -10.22
CA GLN A 38 -9.29 13.32 -9.60
C GLN A 38 -10.48 13.06 -8.70
N SER A 39 -10.56 13.76 -7.58
CA SER A 39 -11.67 13.67 -6.64
C SER A 39 -11.95 15.04 -6.04
N ILE A 40 -13.23 15.36 -5.86
CA ILE A 40 -13.69 16.60 -5.25
C ILE A 40 -13.93 16.35 -3.78
N TYR A 41 -13.32 17.15 -2.93
CA TYR A 41 -13.46 17.05 -1.47
C TYR A 41 -14.03 18.34 -0.89
N SER A 42 -14.92 18.20 0.10
CA SER A 42 -15.05 19.21 1.14
C SER A 42 -13.87 19.09 2.11
N ILE A 43 -13.57 20.15 2.86
CA ILE A 43 -12.49 20.17 3.85
C ILE A 43 -12.64 19.00 4.84
N GLU A 44 -13.85 18.79 5.38
CA GLU A 44 -14.17 17.72 6.32
C GLU A 44 -13.84 16.33 5.76
N LYS A 45 -14.24 16.06 4.50
CA LYS A 45 -13.97 14.77 3.85
C LYS A 45 -12.48 14.56 3.60
N TYR A 46 -11.75 15.63 3.31
CA TYR A 46 -10.32 15.54 3.09
C TYR A 46 -9.56 15.31 4.39
N LEU A 47 -9.92 15.99 5.48
CA LEU A 47 -9.34 15.74 6.81
C LEU A 47 -9.63 14.33 7.29
N ALA A 48 -10.85 13.81 7.06
CA ALA A 48 -11.18 12.42 7.35
C ALA A 48 -10.33 11.44 6.55
N LEU A 49 -9.99 11.74 5.29
CA LEU A 49 -9.06 10.92 4.51
C LEU A 49 -7.66 10.96 5.12
N LEU A 50 -7.12 12.15 5.42
CA LEU A 50 -5.78 12.31 5.99
C LEU A 50 -5.64 11.62 7.35
N SER A 51 -6.68 11.63 8.18
CA SER A 51 -6.66 10.94 9.48
C SER A 51 -6.52 9.42 9.33
N THR A 52 -7.07 8.80 8.28
CA THR A 52 -6.85 7.37 8.01
C THR A 52 -5.42 7.04 7.59
N LEU A 53 -4.73 7.99 6.93
CA LEU A 53 -3.35 7.84 6.49
C LEU A 53 -2.35 8.22 7.58
N SER A 54 -2.78 9.01 8.56
CA SER A 54 -1.95 9.52 9.64
C SER A 54 -1.29 8.44 10.50
N ASN A 55 -1.92 7.26 10.66
CA ASN A 55 -1.33 6.12 11.37
C ASN A 55 -0.06 5.58 10.69
N TYR A 56 0.13 5.86 9.40
CA TYR A 56 1.34 5.50 8.66
C TYR A 56 2.43 6.56 8.77
N ILE A 57 2.12 7.73 9.34
CA ILE A 57 3.07 8.79 9.63
C ILE A 57 3.37 8.69 11.12
N THR A 58 4.62 8.41 11.47
CA THR A 58 5.03 8.22 12.87
C THR A 58 5.09 9.56 13.62
N LEU A 59 3.92 10.12 13.92
CA LEU A 59 3.73 11.32 14.74
C LEU A 59 3.06 10.93 16.05
N GLU A 60 3.48 11.59 17.13
CA GLU A 60 2.77 11.56 18.41
C GLU A 60 1.32 12.02 18.23
N ASP A 61 0.39 11.45 19.00
CA ASP A 61 -1.05 11.66 18.82
C ASP A 61 -1.43 13.16 18.92
N GLN A 62 -0.89 13.89 19.91
CA GLN A 62 -1.15 15.32 20.05
C GLN A 62 -0.62 16.12 18.84
N THR A 63 0.61 15.83 18.41
CA THR A 63 1.23 16.51 17.25
C THR A 63 0.41 16.29 15.98
N ARG A 64 -0.19 15.11 15.86
CA ARG A 64 -1.02 14.73 14.72
C ARG A 64 -2.37 15.45 14.74
N GLU A 65 -3.01 15.57 15.90
CA GLU A 65 -4.24 16.34 16.05
C GLU A 65 -4.00 17.82 15.71
N ASP A 66 -2.95 18.42 16.27
CA ASP A 66 -2.57 19.80 16.00
C ASP A 66 -2.32 20.02 14.49
N LEU A 67 -1.60 19.10 13.84
CA LEU A 67 -1.37 19.15 12.40
C LEU A 67 -2.67 19.10 11.58
N LEU A 68 -3.63 18.24 11.95
CA LEU A 68 -4.90 18.12 11.23
C LEU A 68 -5.76 19.39 11.39
N ILE A 69 -5.71 20.02 12.56
CA ILE A 69 -6.36 21.31 12.83
C ILE A 69 -5.74 22.39 11.94
N ASP A 70 -4.40 22.53 11.97
CA ASP A 70 -3.67 23.52 11.18
C ASP A 70 -3.95 23.38 9.68
N ILE A 71 -3.98 22.14 9.16
CA ILE A 71 -4.34 21.86 7.77
C ILE A 71 -5.77 22.29 7.48
N GLY A 72 -6.70 22.01 8.40
CA GLY A 72 -8.11 22.38 8.27
C GLY A 72 -8.30 23.89 8.15
N GLU A 73 -7.66 24.66 9.04
CA GLU A 73 -7.71 26.12 9.03
C GLU A 73 -7.14 26.69 7.74
N HIS A 74 -5.95 26.24 7.31
CA HIS A 74 -5.34 26.69 6.06
C HIS A 74 -6.18 26.36 4.82
N LEU A 75 -6.86 25.22 4.81
CA LEU A 75 -7.78 24.87 3.73
C LEU A 75 -9.03 25.75 3.74
N ALA A 76 -9.56 26.08 4.92
CA ALA A 76 -10.72 26.96 5.05
C ALA A 76 -10.40 28.39 4.57
N GLU A 77 -9.22 28.90 4.88
CA GLU A 77 -8.77 30.22 4.41
C GLU A 77 -8.61 30.29 2.90
N LYS A 78 -8.14 29.19 2.27
CA LYS A 78 -7.81 29.17 0.83
C LYS A 78 -8.99 28.82 -0.07
N LEU A 79 -10.04 28.22 0.48
CA LEU A 79 -11.17 27.70 -0.31
C LEU A 79 -12.41 28.57 -0.14
N GLU A 80 -12.59 29.52 -1.05
CA GLU A 80 -13.78 30.39 -1.10
C GLU A 80 -15.10 29.62 -1.22
N THR A 81 -15.09 28.45 -1.87
CA THR A 81 -16.28 27.63 -2.14
C THR A 81 -16.46 26.45 -1.19
N GLY A 82 -15.52 26.24 -0.25
CA GLY A 82 -15.54 25.12 0.69
C GLY A 82 -15.22 23.74 0.10
N ALA A 83 -14.87 23.66 -1.19
CA ALA A 83 -14.49 22.41 -1.85
C ALA A 83 -13.34 22.60 -2.85
N PHE A 84 -12.55 21.54 -3.06
CA PHE A 84 -11.41 21.55 -3.97
C PHE A 84 -11.20 20.21 -4.68
N ILE A 85 -10.40 20.25 -5.75
CA ILE A 85 -10.03 19.06 -6.53
C ILE A 85 -8.66 18.57 -6.05
N ALA A 86 -8.61 17.33 -5.57
CA ALA A 86 -7.36 16.62 -5.31
C ALA A 86 -7.09 15.62 -6.44
N THR A 87 -5.81 15.43 -6.78
CA THR A 87 -5.37 14.37 -7.71
C THR A 87 -4.64 13.30 -6.92
N HIS A 88 -5.14 12.07 -6.98
CA HIS A 88 -4.52 10.89 -6.40
C HIS A 88 -3.73 10.13 -7.46
N TRP A 89 -2.54 9.69 -7.10
CA TRP A 89 -1.66 8.92 -7.97
C TRP A 89 -1.56 7.49 -7.48
N PHE A 90 -1.81 6.54 -8.36
CA PHE A 90 -1.76 5.12 -8.06
C PHE A 90 -0.72 4.44 -8.95
N ALA A 91 0.16 3.65 -8.33
CA ALA A 91 0.99 2.70 -9.05
C ALA A 91 0.25 1.36 -9.12
N VAL A 92 -0.08 0.93 -10.33
CA VAL A 92 -0.82 -0.31 -10.57
C VAL A 92 0.09 -1.28 -11.32
N GLN A 93 0.24 -2.48 -10.77
CA GLN A 93 0.91 -3.59 -11.43
C GLN A 93 -0.03 -4.78 -11.53
N ILE A 94 -0.32 -5.23 -12.74
CA ILE A 94 -1.14 -6.42 -12.99
C ILE A 94 -0.22 -7.53 -13.45
N ALA A 95 -0.07 -8.57 -12.63
CA ALA A 95 0.79 -9.72 -12.91
C ALA A 95 -0.06 -10.94 -13.27
N ASN A 96 -0.05 -11.31 -14.55
CA ASN A 96 -0.75 -12.50 -15.02
C ASN A 96 0.09 -13.75 -14.74
N ARG A 97 -0.53 -14.76 -14.12
CA ARG A 97 0.13 -16.05 -13.84
C ARG A 97 0.42 -16.76 -15.17
N LYS A 98 1.62 -17.35 -15.31
CA LYS A 98 1.89 -18.26 -16.43
C LYS A 98 0.97 -19.47 -16.31
N GLN A 99 0.27 -19.83 -17.39
CA GLN A 99 -0.51 -21.08 -17.41
C GLN A 99 0.46 -22.26 -17.33
N SER A 100 0.24 -23.17 -16.36
CA SER A 100 0.91 -24.47 -16.35
C SER A 100 0.39 -25.28 -17.53
N ALA A 101 1.28 -25.66 -18.44
CA ALA A 101 0.98 -26.64 -19.49
C ALA A 101 0.83 -28.03 -18.86
N VAL A 102 -0.35 -28.34 -18.31
CA VAL A 102 -0.73 -29.71 -17.95
C VAL A 102 -2.13 -30.00 -18.45
N MET A 103 -2.19 -30.47 -19.70
CA MET A 103 -3.05 -31.58 -20.14
C MET A 103 -2.80 -31.79 -21.64
N GLN A 104 -1.87 -32.68 -21.98
CA GLN A 104 -1.98 -33.38 -23.25
C GLN A 104 -3.02 -34.50 -23.04
N PRO A 105 -4.13 -34.53 -23.80
CA PRO A 105 -4.95 -35.74 -23.84
C PRO A 105 -4.11 -36.86 -24.47
N LEU A 106 -4.00 -38.00 -23.78
CA LEU A 106 -3.49 -39.24 -24.37
C LEU A 106 -4.26 -39.50 -25.67
N ARG A 107 -3.55 -39.57 -26.79
CA ARG A 107 -4.11 -40.08 -28.04
C ARG A 107 -4.37 -41.59 -27.84
N ALA A 108 -5.62 -41.99 -28.00
CA ALA A 108 -6.01 -43.38 -28.25
C ALA A 108 -5.97 -43.66 -29.76
#